data_AF-A0A352W1M7-F1
#
_entry.id   AF-A0A352W1M7-F1
#
_cell.length_a   1.000
_cell.length_b   1.000
_cell.length_c   1.000
_cell.angle_alpha   90.00
_cell.angle_beta   90.00
_cell.angle_gamma   90.00
#
_symmetry.space_group_name_H-M   'P 1'
#
loop_
_entity.id
_entity.type
_entity.pdbx_description
1 polymer ?
#
loop_
_entity_poly.entity_id
_entity_poly.type
_entity_poly.pdbx_seq_one_letter_code
_entity_poly.pdbx_strand_id
1 'polypeptide(L)'
;MRRKRFKEWVNRQAEKKLHHVSFFRLPLKFRIGLAILTLSFAVSYGIPPFLAWLSYLKQNTYLLTVGGPAAYVAGWFLGMAGIALAGASSIQYPVYFFAVACKKLLPGYFKNL
;
A
#
# COMPACT_ATOMS: atom_id res chain seq x y z
N MET A 1 -34.02 0.84 -14.39
CA MET A 1 -33.29 1.91 -13.65
C MET A 1 -31.87 1.54 -13.15
N ARG A 2 -31.55 0.28 -12.77
CA ARG A 2 -30.21 -0.08 -12.25
C ARG A 2 -29.08 -0.06 -13.31
N ARG A 3 -29.35 -0.50 -14.57
CA ARG A 3 -28.34 -0.53 -15.64
C ARG A 3 -27.83 0.86 -16.07
N LYS A 4 -28.71 1.86 -16.18
CA LYS A 4 -28.33 3.23 -16.61
C LYS A 4 -27.42 3.89 -15.57
N ARG A 5 -27.80 3.82 -14.28
CA ARG A 5 -26.98 4.29 -13.14
C ARG A 5 -25.62 3.60 -13.06
N PHE A 6 -25.55 2.29 -13.31
CA PHE A 6 -24.26 1.58 -13.31
C PHE A 6 -23.34 2.06 -14.44
N LYS A 7 -23.86 2.21 -15.66
CA LYS A 7 -23.06 2.72 -16.79
C LYS A 7 -22.59 4.16 -16.55
N GLU A 8 -23.44 5.04 -16.04
CA GLU A 8 -23.07 6.41 -15.65
C GLU A 8 -21.98 6.42 -14.57
N TRP A 9 -22.09 5.54 -13.58
CA TRP A 9 -21.07 5.41 -12.53
C TRP A 9 -19.73 4.93 -13.10
N VAL A 10 -19.71 3.89 -13.95
CA VAL A 10 -18.47 3.39 -14.58
C VAL A 10 -17.82 4.48 -15.43
N ASN A 11 -18.60 5.22 -16.22
CA ASN A 11 -18.09 6.33 -17.03
C ASN A 11 -17.47 7.44 -16.16
N ARG A 12 -18.18 7.88 -15.11
CA ARG A 12 -17.64 8.87 -14.16
C ARG A 12 -16.38 8.40 -13.44
N GLN A 13 -16.28 7.12 -13.06
CA GLN A 13 -15.08 6.60 -12.42
C GLN A 13 -13.90 6.58 -13.41
N ALA A 14 -14.11 6.08 -14.63
CA ALA A 14 -13.06 6.01 -15.65
C ALA A 14 -12.54 7.39 -16.11
N GLU A 15 -13.37 8.42 -16.05
CA GLU A 15 -13.01 9.82 -16.38
C GLU A 15 -12.07 10.48 -15.38
N LYS A 16 -11.92 9.93 -14.16
CA LYS A 16 -11.05 10.51 -13.12
C LYS A 16 -9.56 10.51 -13.48
N LYS A 17 -9.16 9.82 -14.57
CA LYS A 17 -7.77 9.73 -15.07
C LYS A 17 -6.72 9.51 -13.96
N LEU A 18 -7.05 8.64 -12.99
CA LEU A 18 -6.19 8.34 -11.84
C LEU A 18 -4.82 7.76 -12.23
N HIS A 19 -4.66 7.27 -13.46
CA HIS A 19 -3.38 6.81 -14.03
C HIS A 19 -2.37 7.93 -14.32
N HIS A 20 -2.77 9.21 -14.33
CA HIS A 20 -1.87 10.36 -14.52
C HIS A 20 -1.48 11.06 -13.22
N VAL A 21 -1.93 10.56 -12.07
CA VAL A 21 -1.68 11.20 -10.77
C VAL A 21 -0.26 10.88 -10.32
N SER A 22 0.61 11.89 -10.31
CA SER A 22 1.96 11.78 -9.75
C SER A 22 1.92 11.35 -8.27
N PHE A 23 2.93 10.61 -7.82
CA PHE A 23 3.05 10.12 -6.44
C PHE A 23 2.87 11.24 -5.39
N PHE A 24 3.34 12.46 -5.69
CA PHE A 24 3.21 13.61 -4.79
C PHE A 24 1.78 14.16 -4.64
N ARG A 25 0.87 13.83 -5.57
CA ARG A 25 -0.55 14.19 -5.51
C ARG A 25 -1.39 13.11 -4.81
N LEU A 26 -0.78 12.03 -4.34
CA LEU A 26 -1.47 11.00 -3.56
C LEU A 26 -1.95 11.57 -2.21
N PRO A 27 -3.07 11.05 -1.67
CA PRO A 27 -3.54 11.41 -0.34
C PRO A 27 -2.39 11.31 0.67
N LEU A 28 -2.26 12.31 1.55
CA LEU A 28 -1.18 12.35 2.54
C LEU A 28 -1.11 11.04 3.36
N LYS A 29 -2.27 10.51 3.75
CA LYS A 29 -2.40 9.23 4.46
C LYS A 29 -1.84 8.04 3.68
N PHE A 30 -1.97 8.02 2.36
CA PHE A 30 -1.39 6.97 1.52
C PHE A 30 0.14 7.05 1.52
N ARG A 31 0.69 8.26 1.38
CA ARG A 31 2.15 8.49 1.41
C ARG A 31 2.75 8.13 2.76
N ILE A 32 2.10 8.52 3.85
CA ILE A 32 2.51 8.15 5.21
C ILE A 32 2.44 6.63 5.38
N GLY A 33 1.35 5.98 4.95
CA GLY A 33 1.21 4.53 5.01
C GLY A 33 2.33 3.79 4.25
N LEU A 34 2.68 4.26 3.05
CA LEU A 34 3.77 3.69 2.27
C LEU A 34 5.14 3.94 2.91
N ALA A 35 5.37 5.13 3.48
CA ALA A 35 6.60 5.44 4.19
C ALA A 35 6.77 4.52 5.41
N ILE A 36 5.71 4.36 6.23
CA ILE A 36 5.69 3.44 7.39
C ILE A 36 5.94 2.00 6.94
N LEU A 37 5.30 1.56 5.86
CA LEU A 37 5.51 0.22 5.32
C LEU A 37 6.97 0.02 4.88
N THR A 38 7.56 0.98 4.18
CA THR A 38 8.95 0.90 3.73
C THR A 38 9.92 0.90 4.92
N LEU A 39 9.70 1.76 5.91
CA LEU A 39 10.45 1.78 7.16
C LEU A 39 10.33 0.45 7.91
N SER A 40 9.14 -0.16 7.91
CA SER A 40 8.93 -1.46 8.57
C SER A 40 9.83 -2.55 7.98
N PHE A 41 9.98 -2.60 6.65
CA PHE A 41 10.90 -3.52 6.00
C PHE A 41 12.36 -3.20 6.33
N ALA A 42 12.74 -1.93 6.32
CA ALA A 42 14.10 -1.52 6.70
C ALA A 42 14.45 -1.91 8.14
N VAL A 43 13.50 -1.77 9.07
CA VAL A 43 13.65 -2.16 10.48
C VAL A 43 13.70 -3.69 10.61
N SER A 44 12.73 -4.42 10.04
CA SER A 44 12.64 -5.88 10.17
C SER A 44 13.79 -6.63 9.51
N TYR A 45 14.37 -6.11 8.43
CA TYR A 45 15.46 -6.78 7.71
C TYR A 45 16.83 -6.17 7.96
N GLY A 46 16.92 -4.88 8.32
CA GLY A 46 18.18 -4.19 8.57
C GLY A 46 18.67 -4.29 10.01
N ILE A 47 17.77 -4.30 10.99
CA ILE A 47 18.15 -4.34 12.42
C ILE A 47 18.70 -5.72 12.84
N PRO A 48 18.12 -6.87 12.45
CA PRO A 48 18.66 -8.16 12.85
C PRO A 48 20.12 -8.42 12.47
N PRO A 49 20.60 -8.16 11.22
CA PRO A 49 22.01 -8.34 10.89
C PRO A 49 22.92 -7.33 11.61
N PHE A 50 22.44 -6.10 11.84
CA PHE A 50 23.18 -5.11 12.63
C PHE A 50 23.35 -5.56 14.09
N LEU A 51 22.27 -6.07 14.71
CA LEU A 51 22.33 -6.61 16.07
C LEU A 51 23.19 -7.87 16.16
N ALA A 52 23.17 -8.74 15.13
CA ALA A 52 24.05 -9.90 15.07
C ALA A 52 25.54 -9.49 15.04
N TRP A 53 25.88 -8.50 14.22
CA TRP A 53 27.24 -7.95 14.18
C TRP A 53 27.64 -7.31 15.51
N LEU A 54 26.75 -6.54 16.14
CA LEU A 54 27.01 -5.92 17.45
C LEU A 54 27.17 -6.96 18.57
N SER A 55 26.35 -8.01 18.55
CA SER A 55 26.43 -9.14 19.47
C SER A 55 27.75 -9.89 19.37
N TYR A 56 28.28 -10.05 18.15
CA TYR A 56 29.60 -10.63 17.92
C TYR A 56 30.71 -9.76 18.54
N LEU A 57 30.68 -8.44 18.31
CA LEU A 57 31.68 -7.51 18.83
C LEU A 57 31.69 -7.42 20.36
N LYS A 58 30.51 -7.47 20.99
CA LYS A 58 30.37 -7.35 22.45
C LYS A 58 30.33 -8.69 23.20
N GLN A 59 30.44 -9.82 22.49
CA GLN A 59 30.19 -11.17 23.03
C GLN A 59 28.88 -11.25 23.84
N ASN A 60 27.89 -10.44 23.47
CA ASN A 60 26.63 -10.32 24.18
C ASN A 60 25.50 -10.85 23.30
N THR A 61 25.12 -12.11 23.54
CA THR A 61 24.08 -12.82 22.78
C THR A 61 22.67 -12.34 23.10
N TYR A 62 22.45 -11.62 24.21
CA TYR A 62 21.13 -11.11 24.61
C TYR A 62 20.51 -10.16 23.57
N LEU A 63 21.34 -9.33 22.94
CA LEU A 63 20.90 -8.41 21.89
C LEU A 63 20.36 -9.15 20.65
N LEU A 64 20.93 -10.30 20.33
CA LEU A 64 20.46 -11.12 19.22
C LEU A 64 19.22 -11.94 19.59
N THR A 65 19.21 -12.56 20.76
CA THR A 65 18.12 -13.46 21.19
C THR A 65 16.85 -12.74 21.60
N VAL A 66 16.96 -11.53 22.15
CA VAL A 66 15.79 -10.75 22.61
C VAL A 66 15.57 -9.52 21.72
N GLY A 67 16.63 -8.76 21.41
CA GLY A 67 16.53 -7.54 20.61
C GLY A 67 16.13 -7.79 19.15
N GLY A 68 16.68 -8.84 18.53
CA GLY A 68 16.35 -9.23 17.16
C GLY A 68 14.87 -9.57 16.97
N PRO A 69 14.31 -10.54 17.72
CA PRO A 69 12.89 -10.87 17.66
C PRO A 69 11.98 -9.70 18.01
N ALA A 70 12.32 -8.89 19.03
CA ALA A 70 11.53 -7.72 19.42
C ALA A 70 11.46 -6.69 18.27
N ALA A 71 12.59 -6.39 17.63
CA ALA A 71 12.64 -5.48 16.48
C ALA A 71 11.86 -6.04 15.27
N TYR A 72 11.95 -7.36 15.04
CA TYR A 72 11.20 -8.02 13.96
C TYR A 72 9.70 -7.94 14.18
N VAL A 73 9.22 -8.23 15.39
CA VAL A 73 7.79 -8.15 15.77
C VAL A 73 7.30 -6.70 15.68
N ALA A 74 8.07 -5.74 16.20
CA ALA A 74 7.72 -4.31 16.10
C ALA A 74 7.61 -3.86 14.64
N GLY A 75 8.53 -4.29 13.77
CA GLY A 75 8.48 -4.02 12.35
C GLY A 75 7.23 -4.61 11.68
N TRP A 76 6.83 -5.85 12.03
CA TRP A 76 5.58 -6.43 11.53
C TRP A 76 4.34 -5.61 11.88
N PHE A 77 4.21 -5.17 13.14
CA PHE A 77 3.10 -4.31 13.55
C PHE A 77 3.11 -2.96 12.83
N LEU A 78 4.28 -2.35 12.66
CA LEU A 78 4.44 -1.13 11.88
C LEU A 78 4.02 -1.33 10.42
N GLY A 79 4.43 -2.44 9.81
CA GLY A 79 4.09 -2.80 8.43
C GLY A 79 2.59 -2.96 8.24
N MET A 80 1.93 -3.68 9.16
CA MET A 80 0.47 -3.83 9.16
C MET A 80 -0.25 -2.47 9.31
N ALA A 81 0.24 -1.58 10.18
CA ALA A 81 -0.30 -0.24 10.31
C ALA A 81 -0.12 0.58 9.03
N GLY A 82 1.05 0.49 8.38
CA GLY A 82 1.34 1.14 7.10
C GLY A 82 0.42 0.67 5.98
N ILE A 83 0.21 -0.65 5.88
CA ILE A 83 -0.72 -1.26 4.90
C ILE A 83 -2.15 -0.81 5.18
N ALA A 84 -2.60 -0.81 6.43
CA ALA A 84 -3.96 -0.39 6.77
C ALA A 84 -4.19 1.08 6.38
N LEU A 85 -3.22 1.96 6.66
CA LEU A 85 -3.30 3.39 6.35
C LEU A 85 -3.28 3.65 4.84
N ALA A 86 -2.40 2.94 4.11
CA ALA A 86 -2.31 3.01 2.66
C ALA A 86 -3.57 2.43 1.99
N GLY A 87 -3.99 1.24 2.41
CA GLY A 87 -5.15 0.51 1.87
C GLY A 87 -6.46 1.26 2.04
N ALA A 88 -6.72 1.83 3.22
CA ALA A 88 -7.92 2.64 3.46
C ALA A 88 -7.98 3.87 2.54
N SER A 89 -6.82 4.44 2.20
CA SER A 89 -6.71 5.61 1.34
C SER A 89 -6.67 5.27 -0.15
N SER A 90 -6.42 4.00 -0.51
CA SER A 90 -6.21 3.57 -1.89
C SER A 90 -7.42 2.91 -2.53
N ILE A 91 -8.54 2.75 -1.83
CA ILE A 91 -9.73 2.04 -2.36
C ILE A 91 -10.28 2.65 -3.66
N GLN A 92 -9.99 3.92 -3.92
CA GLN A 92 -10.33 4.62 -5.15
C GLN A 92 -9.58 4.08 -6.40
N TYR A 93 -8.37 3.54 -6.21
CA TYR A 93 -7.54 3.02 -7.31
C TYR A 93 -8.07 1.68 -7.87
N PRO A 94 -8.36 0.64 -7.06
CA PRO A 94 -8.97 -0.58 -7.56
C PRO A 94 -10.31 -0.33 -8.26
N VAL A 95 -11.15 0.54 -7.68
CA VAL A 95 -12.44 0.95 -8.27
C VAL A 95 -12.25 1.61 -9.63
N TYR A 96 -11.24 2.48 -9.74
CA TYR A 96 -10.86 3.12 -11.00
C TYR A 96 -10.39 2.12 -12.06
N PHE A 97 -9.43 1.24 -11.72
CA PHE A 97 -8.90 0.25 -12.65
C PHE A 97 -9.96 -0.74 -13.09
N PHE A 98 -10.88 -1.12 -12.20
CA PHE A 98 -12.05 -1.92 -12.55
C PHE A 98 -12.93 -1.21 -13.57
N ALA A 99 -13.26 0.07 -13.36
CA ALA A 99 -14.07 0.84 -14.30
C ALA A 99 -13.40 0.98 -15.68
N VAL A 100 -12.09 1.19 -15.72
CA VAL A 100 -11.31 1.23 -16.96
C VAL A 100 -11.31 -0.13 -17.67
N ALA A 101 -11.11 -1.23 -16.92
CA ALA A 101 -11.17 -2.58 -17.47
C ALA A 101 -12.55 -2.89 -18.07
N CYS A 102 -13.64 -2.50 -17.40
CA CYS A 102 -14.99 -2.64 -17.93
C CYS A 102 -15.19 -1.89 -19.26
N LYS A 103 -14.70 -0.64 -19.38
CA LYS A 103 -14.79 0.11 -20.65
C LYS A 103 -13.93 -0.51 -21.75
N LYS A 104 -12.79 -1.10 -21.41
CA LYS A 104 -11.88 -1.75 -22.37
C LYS A 104 -12.44 -3.08 -22.87
N LEU A 105 -13.03 -3.89 -21.98
CA LEU A 105 -13.59 -5.20 -22.31
C LEU A 105 -14.95 -5.12 -23.02
N LEU A 106 -15.76 -4.09 -22.72
CA LEU A 106 -17.11 -3.94 -23.27
C LEU A 106 -17.35 -2.54 -23.88
N PRO A 107 -16.54 -2.11 -24.87
CA PRO A 107 -16.58 -0.74 -25.38
C PRO A 107 -17.95 -0.35 -25.96
N GLY A 108 -18.63 -1.26 -26.67
CA GLY A 108 -19.97 -1.00 -27.23
C GLY A 108 -21.08 -0.86 -26.19
N TYR A 109 -20.95 -1.53 -25.04
CA TYR A 109 -21.94 -1.44 -23.97
C TYR A 109 -21.90 -0.10 -23.23
N PHE A 110 -20.70 0.51 -23.13
CA PHE A 110 -20.47 1.77 -22.42
C PHE A 110 -20.38 3.01 -23.34
N LYS A 111 -20.35 2.83 -24.68
CA LYS A 111 -20.35 3.92 -25.68
C LYS A 111 -21.70 4.65 -25.80
N ASN A 112 -22.80 3.92 -25.62
CA ASN A 112 -24.16 4.44 -25.84
C ASN A 112 -24.77 4.96 -24.53
N LEU A 113 -24.24 6.07 -24.02
CA LEU A 113 -24.85 6.80 -22.92
C LEU A 113 -24.93 8.28 -23.25
#